data_AF-A0A7S3VB91-F1
#
_entry.id   AF-A0A7S3VB91-F1
#
_cell.length_a   1.000
_cell.length_b   1.000
_cell.length_c   1.000
_cell.angle_alpha   90.00
_cell.angle_beta   90.00
_cell.angle_gamma   90.00
#
_symmetry.space_group_name_H-M   'P 1'
#
loop_
_entity.id
_entity.type
_entity.pdbx_description
1 polymer ?
#
loop_
_entity_poly.entity_id
_entity_poly.type
_entity_poly.pdbx_seq_one_letter_code
_entity_poly.pdbx_strand_id
1 'polypeptide(L)'
;MSQTYNTPMFVITILREPFSFAKSYFRYFHVNCNKKWCPEQFNITLEDFVQTLEIHPNHQCHMLITEKIFRPRRNGEIDSPFENEEECEAIYETMKSTVDYVGTTDALTSELEPLLYHMLNGIVEEKHNLKSEKNLPFEEASIDDATMARIEDLSKYDQKIYDKVKRDFVLSDHFPDFKLKKKKR
;
A
#
# COMPACT_ATOMS: atom_id res chain seq x y z
N MET A 1 -20.67 6.94 -6.69
CA MET A 1 -20.44 8.39 -6.82
C MET A 1 -20.22 8.89 -8.25
N SER A 2 -20.08 8.04 -9.30
CA SER A 2 -19.98 8.51 -10.70
C SER A 2 -21.34 8.82 -11.37
N GLN A 3 -22.45 8.35 -10.79
CA GLN A 3 -23.79 8.50 -11.39
C GLN A 3 -24.31 9.93 -11.40
N THR A 4 -23.85 10.80 -10.50
CA THR A 4 -24.37 12.18 -10.37
C THR A 4 -23.88 13.12 -11.46
N TYR A 5 -22.73 12.83 -12.11
CA TYR A 5 -22.09 13.72 -13.08
C TYR A 5 -21.89 13.10 -14.46
N ASN A 6 -22.43 11.90 -14.71
CA ASN A 6 -22.28 11.14 -15.97
C ASN A 6 -20.84 11.14 -16.52
N THR A 7 -19.87 11.18 -15.62
CA THR A 7 -18.44 11.20 -15.95
C THR A 7 -17.91 9.82 -15.58
N PRO A 8 -17.38 9.04 -16.55
CA PRO A 8 -16.77 7.77 -16.23
C PRO A 8 -15.54 8.05 -15.37
N MET A 9 -15.64 7.68 -14.09
CA MET A 9 -14.52 7.71 -13.13
C MET A 9 -14.00 6.29 -13.03
N PHE A 10 -12.69 6.15 -13.14
CA PHE A 10 -11.98 4.90 -12.89
C PHE A 10 -11.12 5.08 -11.64
N VAL A 11 -11.41 4.31 -10.60
CA VAL A 11 -10.77 4.37 -9.29
C VAL A 11 -9.86 3.18 -9.12
N ILE A 12 -8.59 3.46 -8.85
CA ILE A 12 -7.61 2.44 -8.51
C ILE A 12 -6.97 2.74 -7.17
N THR A 13 -6.60 1.67 -6.47
CA THR A 13 -5.67 1.73 -5.35
C THR A 13 -4.61 0.65 -5.51
N ILE A 14 -3.49 0.80 -4.82
CA ILE A 14 -2.33 -0.09 -4.94
C ILE A 14 -1.89 -0.46 -3.53
N LEU A 15 -1.79 -1.76 -3.26
CA LEU A 15 -1.18 -2.27 -2.04
C LEU A 15 0.27 -2.69 -2.26
N ARG A 16 1.04 -2.74 -1.19
CA ARG A 16 2.41 -3.25 -1.20
C ARG A 16 2.54 -4.38 -0.20
N GLU A 17 3.47 -5.28 -0.44
CA GLU A 17 3.81 -6.32 0.54
C GLU A 17 4.11 -5.62 1.90
N PRO A 18 3.48 -6.03 3.01
CA PRO A 18 3.46 -5.28 4.27
C PRO A 18 4.83 -4.93 4.82
N PHE A 19 5.79 -5.86 4.82
CA PHE A 19 7.13 -5.60 5.32
C PHE A 19 7.83 -4.55 4.47
N SER A 20 7.78 -4.71 3.14
CA SER A 20 8.31 -3.78 2.16
C SER A 20 7.67 -2.40 2.26
N PHE A 21 6.36 -2.34 2.53
CA PHE A 21 5.62 -1.11 2.76
C PHE A 21 6.13 -0.40 4.02
N ALA A 22 6.14 -1.10 5.16
CA ALA A 22 6.56 -0.56 6.43
C ALA A 22 7.98 0.00 6.35
N LYS A 23 8.89 -0.76 5.75
CA LYS A 23 10.29 -0.35 5.52
C LYS A 23 10.38 0.94 4.71
N SER A 24 9.60 1.02 3.63
CA SER A 24 9.54 2.21 2.78
C SER A 24 8.94 3.42 3.49
N TYR A 25 7.87 3.20 4.26
CA TYR A 25 7.20 4.24 5.03
C TYR A 25 8.13 4.80 6.11
N PHE A 26 8.73 3.93 6.92
CA PHE A 26 9.69 4.29 7.96
C PHE A 26 10.79 5.19 7.43
N ARG A 27 11.43 4.74 6.34
CA ARG A 27 12.48 5.53 5.70
C ARG A 27 12.00 6.90 5.24
N TYR A 28 10.85 6.96 4.57
CA TYR A 28 10.41 8.21 4.00
C TYR A 28 9.99 9.20 5.09
N PHE A 29 9.14 8.78 6.04
CA PHE A 29 8.50 9.66 7.01
C PHE A 29 9.30 9.89 8.30
N HIS A 30 10.04 8.90 8.77
CA HIS A 30 10.76 8.96 10.04
C HIS A 30 12.26 9.25 9.91
N VAL A 31 12.82 9.11 8.70
CA VAL A 31 14.26 9.31 8.46
C VAL A 31 14.53 10.48 7.50
N ASN A 32 13.84 10.51 6.36
CA ASN A 32 14.14 11.48 5.29
C ASN A 32 13.22 12.70 5.27
N CYS A 33 12.20 12.73 6.14
CA CYS A 33 11.13 13.71 6.06
C CYS A 33 11.56 15.04 6.68
N ASN A 34 11.51 16.13 5.90
CA ASN A 34 11.98 17.45 6.32
C ASN A 34 10.87 18.52 6.40
N LYS A 35 9.61 18.07 6.49
CA LYS A 35 8.42 18.94 6.54
C LYS A 35 7.88 19.04 7.96
N LYS A 36 7.18 20.14 8.26
CA LYS A 36 6.56 20.37 9.58
C LYS A 36 5.47 19.36 9.95
N TRP A 37 4.91 18.68 8.94
CA TRP A 37 3.86 17.68 9.12
C TRP A 37 4.42 16.25 9.22
N CYS A 38 5.73 16.07 9.13
CA CYS A 38 6.36 14.77 9.30
C CYS A 38 6.13 14.25 10.73
N PRO A 39 5.96 12.92 10.90
CA PRO A 39 5.99 12.30 12.21
C PRO A 39 7.30 12.56 12.96
N GLU A 40 7.35 12.10 14.22
CA GLU A 40 8.57 12.05 15.01
C GLU A 40 9.70 11.36 14.22
N GLN A 41 10.91 11.92 14.28
CA GLN A 41 12.06 11.40 13.57
C GLN A 41 12.74 10.32 14.40
N PHE A 42 13.15 9.25 13.73
CA PHE A 42 13.81 8.10 14.34
C PHE A 42 15.19 7.89 13.71
N ASN A 43 16.09 7.19 14.41
CA ASN A 43 17.35 6.80 13.79
C ASN A 43 17.11 5.61 12.85
N ILE A 44 18.03 5.39 11.92
CA ILE A 44 17.92 4.27 10.97
C ILE A 44 18.39 2.97 11.64
N THR A 45 17.67 2.51 12.65
CA THR A 45 17.95 1.27 13.38
C THR A 45 16.77 0.30 13.27
N LEU A 46 17.04 -1.00 13.50
CA LEU A 46 16.00 -2.02 13.51
C LEU A 46 15.04 -1.84 14.70
N GLU A 47 15.57 -1.46 15.86
CA GLU A 47 14.77 -1.17 17.06
C GLU A 47 13.78 -0.04 16.82
N ASP A 48 14.26 1.09 16.28
CA ASP A 48 13.40 2.22 15.93
C ASP A 48 12.36 1.84 14.86
N PHE A 49 12.74 1.02 13.88
CA PHE A 49 11.80 0.52 12.86
C PHE A 49 10.67 -0.30 13.49
N VAL A 50 11.01 -1.27 14.34
CA VAL A 50 10.01 -2.10 15.04
C VAL A 50 9.15 -1.23 15.96
N GLN A 51 9.75 -0.25 16.64
CA GLN A 51 9.00 0.70 17.46
C GLN A 51 7.96 1.47 16.64
N THR A 52 8.27 1.89 15.41
CA THR A 52 7.25 2.53 14.56
C THR A 52 6.09 1.61 14.17
N LEU A 53 6.35 0.31 14.02
CA LEU A 53 5.32 -0.70 13.78
C LEU A 53 4.47 -0.98 15.01
N GLU A 54 5.04 -0.89 16.22
CA GLU A 54 4.28 -1.00 17.47
C GLU A 54 3.36 0.19 17.68
N ILE A 55 3.79 1.39 17.28
CA ILE A 55 2.98 2.61 17.36
C ILE A 55 1.86 2.56 16.29
N HIS A 56 2.14 2.01 15.12
CA HIS A 56 1.23 1.94 13.98
C HIS A 56 1.18 0.55 13.35
N PRO A 57 0.58 -0.45 14.03
CA PRO A 57 0.42 -1.79 13.48
C PRO A 57 -0.58 -1.77 12.33
N ASN A 58 -0.44 -2.69 11.37
CA ASN A 58 -1.33 -2.82 10.20
C ASN A 58 -1.59 -1.47 9.50
N HIS A 59 -0.51 -0.75 9.24
CA HIS A 59 -0.56 0.64 8.79
C HIS A 59 -1.24 0.79 7.41
N GLN A 60 -1.12 -0.20 6.50
CA GLN A 60 -1.81 -0.10 5.22
C GLN A 60 -3.33 -0.11 5.40
N CYS A 61 -3.89 -0.98 6.25
CA CYS A 61 -5.31 -0.92 6.60
C CYS A 61 -5.67 0.47 7.10
N HIS A 62 -4.90 1.02 8.06
CA HIS A 62 -5.19 2.31 8.65
C HIS A 62 -5.24 3.45 7.60
N MET A 63 -4.33 3.42 6.64
CA MET A 63 -4.25 4.41 5.54
C MET A 63 -5.35 4.26 4.48
N LEU A 64 -6.06 3.13 4.45
CA LEU A 64 -7.15 2.90 3.49
C LEU A 64 -8.52 3.31 4.03
N ILE A 65 -8.62 3.69 5.31
CA ILE A 65 -9.86 4.15 5.92
C ILE A 65 -10.16 5.58 5.46
N THR A 66 -10.98 5.68 4.43
CA THR A 66 -11.41 6.95 3.85
C THR A 66 -12.09 7.86 4.90
N GLU A 67 -12.88 7.33 5.84
CA GLU A 67 -13.63 8.20 6.77
C GLU A 67 -12.84 8.72 7.98
N LYS A 68 -11.79 8.03 8.44
CA LYS A 68 -11.01 8.43 9.62
C LYS A 68 -9.89 9.42 9.25
N ILE A 69 -9.27 9.27 8.06
CA ILE A 69 -8.20 10.16 7.59
C ILE A 69 -8.68 11.59 7.32
N PHE A 70 -9.94 11.76 6.89
CA PHE A 70 -10.52 13.10 6.65
C PHE A 70 -11.18 13.72 7.88
N ARG A 71 -11.24 13.03 9.03
CA ARG A 71 -11.70 13.67 10.27
C ARG A 71 -10.54 14.49 10.84
N PRO A 72 -10.65 15.83 10.92
CA PRO A 72 -9.66 16.60 11.64
C PRO A 72 -9.59 16.09 13.07
N ARG A 73 -8.39 15.72 13.52
CA ARG A 73 -8.12 15.32 14.91
C ARG A 73 -8.79 16.31 15.86
N ARG A 74 -9.91 15.91 16.47
CA ARG A 74 -10.55 16.71 17.51
C ARG A 74 -9.73 16.50 18.77
N ASN A 75 -9.05 17.55 19.23
CA ASN A 75 -8.55 17.70 20.59
C ASN A 75 -7.64 16.57 21.13
N GLY A 76 -6.67 16.11 20.34
CA GLY A 76 -5.57 15.28 20.89
C GLY A 76 -5.96 13.85 21.30
N GLU A 77 -7.17 13.39 20.96
CA GLU A 77 -7.47 11.96 20.98
C GLU A 77 -6.58 11.28 19.93
N ILE A 78 -5.65 10.46 20.41
CA ILE A 78 -4.96 9.48 19.58
C ILE A 78 -6.06 8.50 19.19
N ASP A 79 -6.50 8.54 17.92
CA ASP A 79 -7.35 7.49 17.38
C ASP A 79 -6.74 6.16 17.82
N SER A 80 -7.53 5.38 18.58
CA SER A 80 -7.07 4.10 19.13
C SER A 80 -6.33 3.34 18.05
N PRO A 81 -5.12 2.82 18.32
CA PRO A 81 -4.42 2.00 17.36
C PRO A 81 -5.38 0.93 16.86
N PHE A 82 -5.37 0.78 15.54
CA PHE A 82 -6.29 -0.08 14.83
C PHE A 82 -5.93 -1.53 15.15
N GLU A 83 -6.67 -2.15 16.07
CA GLU A 83 -6.25 -3.41 16.68
C GLU A 83 -7.03 -4.64 16.19
N ASN A 84 -8.17 -4.46 15.51
CA ASN A 84 -9.04 -5.59 15.19
C ASN A 84 -9.06 -5.95 13.69
N GLU A 85 -9.09 -7.26 13.46
CA GLU A 85 -9.16 -7.89 12.14
C GLU A 85 -10.43 -7.50 11.37
N GLU A 86 -11.53 -7.28 12.09
CA GLU A 86 -12.85 -6.98 11.54
C GLU A 86 -12.88 -5.66 10.77
N GLU A 87 -12.24 -4.61 11.30
CA GLU A 87 -12.18 -3.33 10.62
C GLU A 87 -11.29 -3.43 9.35
N CYS A 88 -10.15 -4.13 9.39
CA CYS A 88 -9.32 -4.39 8.19
C CYS A 88 -10.15 -5.13 7.14
N GLU A 89 -10.93 -6.12 7.56
CA GLU A 89 -11.81 -6.88 6.68
C GLU A 89 -12.91 -5.99 6.06
N ALA A 90 -13.51 -5.10 6.84
CA ALA A 90 -14.52 -4.16 6.34
C ALA A 90 -13.94 -3.21 5.29
N ILE A 91 -12.68 -2.79 5.44
CA ILE A 91 -11.97 -1.99 4.44
C ILE A 91 -11.80 -2.78 3.14
N TYR A 92 -11.40 -4.05 3.24
CA TYR A 92 -11.28 -4.93 2.07
C TYR A 92 -12.60 -5.03 1.29
N GLU A 93 -13.71 -5.32 1.98
CA GLU A 93 -15.04 -5.39 1.35
C GLU A 93 -15.50 -4.04 0.79
N THR A 94 -15.12 -2.94 1.44
CA THR A 94 -15.36 -1.58 0.91
C THR A 94 -14.57 -1.35 -0.37
N MET A 95 -13.28 -1.66 -0.41
CA MET A 95 -12.46 -1.54 -1.62
C MET A 95 -13.08 -2.35 -2.76
N LYS A 96 -13.42 -3.61 -2.49
CA LYS A 96 -14.04 -4.53 -3.46
C LYS A 96 -15.33 -4.01 -4.07
N SER A 97 -16.11 -3.22 -3.35
CA SER A 97 -17.38 -2.67 -3.84
C SER A 97 -17.28 -1.24 -4.40
N THR A 98 -16.19 -0.52 -4.13
CA THR A 98 -16.08 0.92 -4.44
C THR A 98 -14.98 1.29 -5.41
N VAL A 99 -13.93 0.47 -5.56
CA VAL A 99 -12.86 0.71 -6.53
C VAL A 99 -13.04 -0.19 -7.75
N ASP A 100 -12.60 0.30 -8.92
CA ASP A 100 -12.69 -0.46 -10.17
C ASP A 100 -11.57 -1.50 -10.27
N TYR A 101 -10.42 -1.26 -9.63
CA TYR A 101 -9.31 -2.21 -9.56
C TYR A 101 -8.39 -1.94 -8.35
N VAL A 102 -7.96 -3.01 -7.68
CA VAL A 102 -6.91 -2.96 -6.66
C VAL A 102 -5.67 -3.67 -7.19
N GLY A 103 -4.59 -2.91 -7.42
CA GLY A 103 -3.31 -3.47 -7.84
C GLY A 103 -2.38 -3.78 -6.68
N THR A 104 -1.24 -4.41 -6.99
CA THR A 104 -0.11 -4.54 -6.07
C THR A 104 1.14 -3.91 -6.67
N THR A 105 2.06 -3.43 -5.82
CA THR A 105 3.34 -2.90 -6.29
C THR A 105 4.19 -3.95 -7.01
N ASP A 106 4.09 -5.23 -6.65
CA ASP A 106 4.76 -6.34 -7.34
C ASP A 106 4.25 -6.55 -8.77
N ALA A 107 2.96 -6.25 -9.00
CA ALA A 107 2.31 -6.35 -10.30
C ALA A 107 2.24 -5.01 -11.05
N LEU A 108 2.85 -3.94 -10.53
CA LEU A 108 2.74 -2.58 -11.07
C LEU A 108 3.16 -2.53 -12.55
N THR A 109 4.36 -3.00 -12.86
CA THR A 109 4.92 -2.94 -14.21
C THR A 109 4.37 -4.04 -15.13
N SER A 110 4.00 -5.20 -14.59
CA SER A 110 3.51 -6.34 -15.39
C SER A 110 2.02 -6.26 -15.73
N GLU A 111 1.22 -5.62 -14.88
CA GLU A 111 -0.24 -5.62 -14.97
C GLU A 111 -0.80 -4.20 -15.03
N LEU A 112 -0.54 -3.37 -14.01
CA LEU A 112 -1.23 -2.09 -13.86
C LEU A 112 -0.77 -1.04 -14.89
N GLU A 113 0.53 -0.91 -15.13
CA GLU A 113 1.09 -0.01 -16.15
C GLU A 113 0.51 -0.31 -17.55
N PRO A 114 0.53 -1.57 -18.05
CA PRO A 114 -0.13 -1.93 -19.30
C PRO A 114 -1.63 -1.62 -19.34
N LEU A 115 -2.37 -1.86 -18.25
CA LEU A 115 -3.79 -1.53 -18.16
C LEU A 115 -4.01 -0.02 -18.29
N LEU A 116 -3.27 0.79 -17.53
CA LEU A 116 -3.33 2.25 -17.59
C LEU A 116 -2.99 2.77 -18.99
N TYR A 117 -1.96 2.21 -19.63
CA TYR A 117 -1.59 2.56 -21.00
C TYR A 117 -2.73 2.26 -21.99
N HIS A 118 -3.42 1.13 -21.83
CA HIS A 118 -4.56 0.75 -22.67
C HIS A 118 -5.76 1.68 -22.49
N MET A 119 -6.13 1.98 -21.25
CA MET A 119 -7.26 2.88 -20.96
C MET A 119 -7.02 4.31 -21.44
N LEU A 120 -5.76 4.76 -21.41
CA LEU A 120 -5.36 6.10 -21.86
C LEU A 120 -5.00 6.16 -23.35
N ASN A 121 -5.35 5.14 -24.15
CA ASN A 121 -5.05 5.06 -25.59
C ASN A 121 -3.57 5.33 -25.94
N GLY A 122 -2.67 4.89 -25.07
CA GLY A 122 -1.23 4.98 -25.29
C GLY A 122 -0.59 6.36 -25.11
N ILE A 123 -1.28 7.30 -24.45
CA ILE A 123 -0.78 8.67 -24.21
C ILE A 123 0.40 8.73 -23.22
N VAL A 124 0.72 7.63 -22.51
CA VAL A 124 1.83 7.59 -21.55
C VAL A 124 3.14 7.22 -22.26
N GLU A 125 3.89 8.21 -22.75
CA GLU A 125 5.19 8.01 -23.44
C GLU A 125 6.42 8.03 -22.51
N GLU A 126 6.28 8.02 -21.18
CA GLU A 126 7.45 8.05 -20.31
C GLU A 126 7.85 6.67 -19.76
N LYS A 127 9.03 6.20 -20.18
CA LYS A 127 9.78 5.22 -19.41
C LYS A 127 10.26 5.90 -18.14
N HIS A 128 9.55 5.69 -17.03
CA HIS A 128 10.09 6.05 -15.74
C HIS A 128 11.30 5.16 -15.44
N ASN A 129 12.49 5.74 -15.54
CA ASN A 129 13.67 5.19 -14.88
C ASN A 129 13.47 5.40 -13.38
N LEU A 130 12.72 4.50 -12.74
CA LEU A 130 12.64 4.41 -11.30
C LEU A 130 14.07 4.16 -10.81
N LYS A 131 14.72 5.22 -10.33
CA LYS A 131 16.01 5.08 -9.65
C LYS A 131 15.73 4.22 -8.42
N SER A 132 16.27 3.00 -8.42
CA SER A 132 16.32 2.16 -7.23
C SER A 132 16.88 3.01 -6.09
N GLU A 133 16.05 3.28 -5.08
CA GLU A 133 16.53 3.96 -3.90
C GLU A 133 17.55 3.07 -3.19
N LYS A 134 18.61 3.67 -2.65
CA LYS A 134 19.63 2.96 -1.86
C LYS A 134 18.95 2.14 -0.76
N ASN A 135 19.33 0.91 -0.49
CA ASN A 135 18.69 0.12 0.57
C ASN A 135 18.84 0.80 1.96
N LEU A 136 17.89 0.54 2.86
CA LEU A 136 18.12 0.81 4.29
C LEU A 136 19.33 -0.01 4.78
N PRO A 137 20.10 0.50 5.77
CA PRO A 137 21.31 -0.13 6.27
C PRO A 137 21.06 -1.45 7.03
N PHE A 138 19.82 -1.77 7.39
CA PHE A 138 19.45 -3.11 7.86
C PHE A 138 18.83 -3.91 6.69
N GLU A 139 19.54 -4.96 6.29
CA GLU A 139 19.09 -5.92 5.28
C GLU A 139 18.17 -6.95 5.95
N GLU A 140 17.17 -7.45 5.23
CA GLU A 140 16.27 -8.50 5.73
C GLU A 140 17.04 -9.72 6.26
N ALA A 141 18.14 -10.08 5.59
CA ALA A 141 19.03 -11.17 5.98
C ALA A 141 19.71 -10.97 7.35
N SER A 142 19.64 -9.77 7.93
CA SER A 142 20.22 -9.45 9.25
C SER A 142 19.20 -9.41 10.39
N ILE A 143 17.91 -9.60 10.09
CA ILE A 143 16.84 -9.62 11.08
C ILE A 143 16.74 -11.05 11.63
N ASP A 144 16.82 -11.19 12.95
CA ASP A 144 16.64 -12.50 13.58
C ASP A 144 15.18 -12.99 13.49
N ASP A 145 14.99 -14.31 13.55
CA ASP A 145 13.68 -14.94 13.39
C ASP A 145 12.64 -14.44 14.39
N ALA A 146 13.03 -14.09 15.62
CA ALA A 146 12.10 -13.61 16.63
C ALA A 146 11.63 -12.18 16.31
N THR A 147 12.53 -11.33 15.84
CA THR A 147 12.18 -9.98 15.36
C THR A 147 11.32 -10.06 14.09
N MET A 148 11.62 -10.97 13.16
CA MET A 148 10.79 -11.14 11.96
C MET A 148 9.37 -11.60 12.33
N ALA A 149 9.24 -12.63 13.18
CA ALA A 149 7.93 -13.09 13.65
C ALA A 149 7.13 -11.98 14.36
N ARG A 150 7.83 -11.10 15.08
CA ARG A 150 7.21 -9.92 15.71
C ARG A 150 6.69 -8.93 14.66
N ILE A 151 7.47 -8.65 13.63
CA ILE A 151 7.06 -7.74 12.53
C ILE A 151 5.88 -8.33 11.76
N GLU A 152 5.88 -9.64 11.51
CA GLU A 152 4.76 -10.35 10.90
C GLU A 152 3.49 -10.24 11.76
N ASP A 153 3.58 -10.40 13.07
CA ASP A 153 2.41 -10.24 13.96
C ASP A 153 1.87 -8.79 13.95
N LEU A 154 2.77 -7.80 13.95
CA LEU A 154 2.40 -6.38 13.87
C LEU A 154 1.78 -5.97 12.53
N SER A 155 1.95 -6.77 11.47
CA SER A 155 1.47 -6.49 10.11
C SER A 155 0.55 -7.58 9.54
N LYS A 156 0.09 -8.53 10.36
CA LYS A 156 -0.66 -9.71 9.91
C LYS A 156 -1.96 -9.40 9.17
N TYR A 157 -2.64 -8.31 9.51
CA TYR A 157 -3.88 -7.94 8.83
C TYR A 157 -3.61 -7.21 7.51
N ASP A 158 -2.54 -6.41 7.44
CA ASP A 158 -2.05 -5.89 6.16
C ASP A 158 -1.70 -7.05 5.22
N GLN A 159 -1.02 -8.08 5.74
CA GLN A 159 -0.68 -9.30 4.98
C GLN A 159 -1.94 -10.01 4.48
N LYS A 160 -2.92 -10.20 5.37
CA LYS A 160 -4.20 -10.82 5.02
C LYS A 160 -4.91 -10.07 3.89
N ILE A 161 -5.00 -8.73 3.95
CA ILE A 161 -5.61 -7.95 2.86
C ILE A 161 -4.78 -8.04 1.58
N TYR A 162 -3.45 -7.95 1.69
CA TYR A 162 -2.54 -8.07 0.54
C TYR A 162 -2.76 -9.37 -0.23
N ASP A 163 -2.83 -10.49 0.49
CA ASP A 163 -3.04 -11.81 -0.10
C ASP A 163 -4.44 -11.96 -0.70
N LYS A 164 -5.46 -11.38 -0.06
CA LYS A 164 -6.82 -11.31 -0.64
C LYS A 164 -6.83 -10.52 -1.93
N VAL A 165 -6.17 -9.38 -1.97
CA VAL A 165 -6.10 -8.55 -3.18
C VAL A 165 -5.38 -9.29 -4.31
N LYS A 166 -4.24 -9.93 -4.05
CA LYS A 166 -3.53 -10.73 -5.06
C LYS A 166 -4.38 -11.85 -5.64
N ARG A 167 -5.21 -12.48 -4.81
CA ARG A 167 -6.10 -13.56 -5.24
C ARG A 167 -7.33 -13.05 -5.99
N ASP A 168 -7.93 -11.98 -5.48
CA ASP A 168 -9.27 -11.56 -5.90
C ASP A 168 -9.24 -10.51 -7.02
N PHE A 169 -8.12 -9.79 -7.24
CA PHE A 169 -7.97 -8.76 -8.29
C PHE A 169 -7.03 -9.18 -9.42
N VAL A 170 -7.19 -10.41 -9.90
CA VAL A 170 -6.46 -10.87 -11.09
C VAL A 170 -6.94 -10.08 -12.31
N LEU A 171 -5.99 -9.46 -13.02
CA LEU A 171 -6.29 -8.55 -14.13
C LEU A 171 -7.14 -9.18 -15.24
N SER A 172 -6.88 -10.45 -15.58
CA SER A 172 -7.62 -11.18 -16.63
C SER A 172 -9.09 -11.36 -16.31
N ASP A 173 -9.43 -11.41 -15.02
CA ASP A 173 -10.78 -11.70 -14.56
C ASP A 173 -11.62 -10.41 -14.53
N HIS A 174 -10.97 -9.27 -14.27
CA HIS A 174 -11.58 -7.94 -14.23
C HIS A 174 -11.67 -7.29 -15.61
N PHE A 175 -10.71 -7.59 -16.48
CA PHE A 175 -10.62 -7.01 -17.82
C PHE A 175 -10.39 -8.13 -18.86
N PRO A 176 -11.40 -8.95 -19.17
CA PRO A 176 -11.24 -10.11 -20.05
C PRO A 176 -10.84 -9.74 -21.49
N ASP A 177 -11.21 -8.54 -21.93
CA ASP A 177 -10.83 -8.01 -23.24
C ASP A 177 -9.39 -7.46 -23.26
N PHE A 178 -8.80 -7.21 -22.09
CA PHE A 178 -7.43 -6.74 -21.99
C PHE A 178 -6.45 -7.91 -22.14
N LYS A 179 -5.72 -7.92 -23.26
CA LYS A 179 -4.69 -8.93 -23.55
C LYS A 179 -3.32 -8.31 -23.46
N LEU A 180 -2.54 -8.71 -22.44
CA LEU A 180 -1.12 -8.39 -22.37
C LEU A 180 -0.42 -8.93 -23.62
N LYS A 181 0.13 -8.02 -24.44
CA LYS A 181 0.96 -8.43 -25.58
C LYS A 181 2.18 -9.16 -25.02
N LYS A 182 2.23 -10.48 -25.23
CA LYS A 182 3.43 -11.27 -24.90
C LYS A 182 4.61 -10.64 -25.63
N LYS A 183 5.56 -10.10 -24.87
CA LYS A 183 6.82 -9.58 -25.42
C LYS A 183 7.49 -10.74 -26.14
N LYS A 184 7.60 -10.68 -27.48
CA LYS A 184 8.40 -11.65 -28.23
C LYS A 184 9.83 -11.53 -27.69
N ARG A 185 10.32 -12.60 -27.06
CA ARG A 185 11.72 -12.73 -26.65
C ARG A 185 12.58 -12.89 -27.89
#